data_AF-A0A7G2MDJ6-F1
#
_entry.id   AF-A0A7G2MDJ6-F1
#
_cell.length_a   1.000
_cell.length_b   1.000
_cell.length_c   1.000
_cell.angle_alpha   90.00
_cell.angle_beta   90.00
_cell.angle_gamma   90.00
#
_symmetry.space_group_name_H-M   'P 1'
#
loop_
_entity.id
_entity.type
_entity.pdbx_description
1 polymer ?
#
loop_
_entity_poly.entity_id
_entity_poly.type
_entity_poly.pdbx_seq_one_letter_code
_entity_poly.pdbx_strand_id
1 'polypeptide(L)'
;MKKIFTLLVMVALATCWVSCSDDDDNDDNANWQEIKATLEIADPTKASDFYCYTSSGSNNNACETIIDWGDGTIDENKNTHYYSHKGTYYVIIKVKGLKKFTSSTQISVIDLSEITELTDLSLGYSSLNSLDLSKNVKLITLSCYNSSINSINLKSNTELNELSVQNNKQLTSLDLSNNTKLTRLSCRNNQLTSLDLSKNIKLTSLDCASNQLGSLDLTKNVELTSLSCSINKLTSLDLSKNTKLTSLNCAINQLGSLDLTKNTELIRLECEENPFTQETVNALLNSLPMGQYYNGVPQSILFISDKWDTSIAEEKGWRVEQR
;
A
#
# COMPACT_ATOMS: atom_id res chain seq x y z
N MET A 1 -27.93 6.85 69.27
CA MET A 1 -27.20 7.54 68.18
C MET A 1 -28.07 7.50 66.93
N LYS A 2 -28.18 8.64 66.25
CA LYS A 2 -29.00 8.91 65.05
C LYS A 2 -28.52 8.07 63.84
N LYS A 3 -29.43 7.45 63.09
CA LYS A 3 -29.94 7.94 61.78
C LYS A 3 -30.81 6.88 61.08
N ILE A 4 -31.96 7.36 60.62
CA ILE A 4 -32.93 6.79 59.68
C ILE A 4 -32.43 7.06 58.25
N PHE A 5 -32.63 6.17 57.28
CA PHE A 5 -33.37 6.40 56.00
C PHE A 5 -33.13 5.32 54.92
N THR A 6 -34.26 4.73 54.48
CA THR A 6 -34.69 4.33 53.12
C THR A 6 -33.89 3.36 52.23
N LEU A 7 -34.50 2.21 52.00
CA LEU A 7 -35.20 1.80 50.76
C LEU A 7 -34.69 2.37 49.42
N LEU A 8 -34.18 1.49 48.55
CA LEU A 8 -34.56 1.51 47.14
C LEU A 8 -34.65 0.08 46.58
N VAL A 9 -35.80 -0.16 45.96
CA VAL A 9 -36.25 -1.32 45.20
C VAL A 9 -35.59 -1.29 43.82
N MET A 10 -35.18 -2.44 43.25
CA MET A 10 -35.65 -2.93 41.94
C MET A 10 -34.92 -4.20 41.44
N VAL A 11 -35.69 -5.29 41.49
CA VAL A 11 -35.97 -6.33 40.47
C VAL A 11 -35.80 -5.75 39.04
N ALA A 12 -35.29 -6.40 37.99
CA ALA A 12 -35.51 -7.74 37.49
C ALA A 12 -34.51 -8.08 36.36
N LEU A 13 -34.33 -9.38 36.12
CA LEU A 13 -33.94 -9.95 34.82
C LEU A 13 -34.86 -9.43 33.70
N ALA A 14 -34.28 -9.06 32.57
CA ALA A 14 -35.02 -8.97 31.30
C ALA A 14 -34.17 -9.57 30.18
N THR A 15 -34.28 -10.90 30.06
CA THR A 15 -34.18 -11.57 28.76
C THR A 15 -35.26 -10.99 27.85
N CYS A 16 -34.88 -10.22 26.83
CA CYS A 16 -35.76 -9.96 25.70
C CYS A 16 -35.42 -10.96 24.59
N TRP A 17 -36.13 -12.08 24.63
CA TRP A 17 -36.57 -12.74 23.40
C TRP A 17 -37.68 -11.86 22.80
N VAL A 18 -37.54 -11.47 21.54
CA VAL A 18 -38.68 -11.07 20.71
C VAL A 18 -38.80 -12.11 19.60
N SER A 19 -40.04 -12.59 19.45
CA SER A 19 -40.50 -13.70 18.62
C SER A 19 -40.62 -13.37 17.13
N CYS A 20 -40.65 -14.44 16.35
CA CYS A 20 -40.79 -14.59 14.90
C CYS A 20 -41.76 -13.67 14.16
N SER A 21 -41.45 -13.41 12.88
CA SER A 21 -42.38 -13.68 11.78
C SER A 21 -41.62 -14.42 10.66
N ASP A 22 -42.13 -15.58 10.28
CA ASP A 22 -41.70 -16.34 9.11
C ASP A 22 -42.07 -15.61 7.81
N ASP A 23 -41.31 -15.93 6.76
CA ASP A 23 -41.48 -15.62 5.33
C ASP A 23 -40.97 -14.24 4.84
N ASP A 24 -39.67 -14.20 4.56
CA ASP A 24 -39.18 -13.71 3.27
C ASP A 24 -37.80 -14.33 2.98
N ASP A 25 -37.67 -14.99 1.83
CA ASP A 25 -36.43 -15.55 1.27
C ASP A 25 -35.39 -14.44 0.96
N ASN A 26 -34.88 -13.77 2.00
CA ASN A 26 -33.69 -12.95 1.93
C ASN A 26 -32.53 -13.74 2.52
N ASP A 27 -31.35 -13.54 1.95
CA ASP A 27 -30.07 -14.15 2.32
C ASP A 27 -29.60 -13.70 3.73
N ASP A 28 -30.42 -13.90 4.76
CA ASP A 28 -30.18 -13.59 6.17
C ASP A 28 -29.22 -14.57 6.85
N ASN A 29 -28.71 -15.55 6.09
CA ASN A 29 -27.75 -16.56 6.55
C ASN A 29 -26.28 -16.16 6.34
N ALA A 30 -26.00 -14.93 5.90
CA ALA A 30 -24.65 -14.38 6.00
C ALA A 30 -24.30 -14.19 7.49
N ASN A 31 -23.65 -15.21 8.06
CA ASN A 31 -23.16 -15.18 9.44
C ASN A 31 -22.36 -13.90 9.67
N TRP A 32 -22.77 -13.12 10.68
CA TRP A 32 -21.99 -11.98 11.17
C TRP A 32 -20.56 -12.41 11.47
N GLN A 33 -19.60 -11.63 10.98
CA GLN A 33 -18.18 -11.79 11.26
C GLN A 33 -17.73 -10.64 12.15
N GLU A 34 -16.79 -10.88 13.05
CA GLU A 34 -16.23 -9.85 13.93
C GLU A 34 -14.83 -9.41 13.50
N ILE A 35 -14.60 -8.11 13.51
CA ILE A 35 -13.28 -7.50 13.54
C ILE A 35 -13.09 -6.91 14.93
N LYS A 36 -11.95 -7.22 15.55
CA LYS A 36 -11.56 -6.65 16.84
C LYS A 36 -10.36 -5.74 16.61
N ALA A 37 -10.48 -4.48 17.00
CA ALA A 37 -9.42 -3.50 16.79
C ALA A 37 -9.12 -2.73 18.08
N THR A 38 -7.85 -2.37 18.26
CA THR A 38 -7.41 -1.42 19.29
C THR A 38 -7.02 -0.12 18.60
N LEU A 39 -7.65 0.97 18.99
CA LEU A 39 -7.42 2.30 18.45
C LEU A 39 -6.66 3.15 19.47
N GLU A 40 -5.66 3.90 18.99
CA GLU A 40 -4.95 4.91 19.78
C GLU A 40 -5.41 6.30 19.33
N ILE A 41 -6.25 6.94 20.12
CA ILE A 41 -6.76 8.27 19.83
C ILE A 41 -5.82 9.31 20.43
N ALA A 42 -4.92 9.85 19.60
CA ALA A 42 -4.03 10.93 19.98
C ALA A 42 -4.69 12.33 19.88
N ASP A 43 -5.62 12.49 18.92
CA ASP A 43 -6.30 13.75 18.62
C ASP A 43 -7.83 13.50 18.50
N PRO A 44 -8.61 13.77 19.57
CA PRO A 44 -10.05 13.54 19.57
C PRO A 44 -10.83 14.43 18.59
N THR A 45 -10.20 15.45 17.99
CA THR A 45 -10.86 16.30 16.98
C THR A 45 -10.94 15.63 15.61
N LYS A 46 -10.20 14.53 15.41
CA LYS A 46 -10.21 13.76 14.16
C LYS A 46 -11.20 12.61 14.26
N ALA A 47 -11.93 12.42 13.18
CA ALA A 47 -12.81 11.28 13.01
C ALA A 47 -12.02 9.97 12.98
N SER A 48 -12.61 8.92 13.54
CA SER A 48 -12.24 7.54 13.28
C SER A 48 -13.21 6.96 12.27
N ASP A 49 -12.68 6.52 11.12
CA ASP A 49 -13.48 6.07 9.98
C ASP A 49 -13.18 4.60 9.62
N PHE A 50 -14.24 3.80 9.42
CA PHE A 50 -14.16 2.41 8.99
C PHE A 50 -15.02 2.13 7.76
N TYR A 51 -14.44 2.04 6.58
CA TYR A 51 -15.19 1.76 5.37
C TYR A 51 -15.23 0.25 5.09
N CYS A 52 -16.42 -0.32 5.14
CA CYS A 52 -16.69 -1.74 4.94
C CYS A 52 -17.54 -1.94 3.68
N TYR A 53 -17.10 -2.79 2.74
CA TYR A 53 -17.85 -3.07 1.50
C TYR A 53 -17.95 -4.57 1.17
N THR A 54 -19.09 -4.95 0.58
CA THR A 54 -19.42 -6.35 0.18
C THR A 54 -18.94 -6.71 -1.23
N SER A 55 -18.43 -5.72 -1.97
CA SER A 55 -17.86 -5.86 -3.30
C SER A 55 -16.46 -5.25 -3.37
N SER A 56 -15.65 -5.76 -4.29
CA SER A 56 -14.37 -5.18 -4.69
C SER A 56 -14.52 -4.51 -6.05
N GLY A 57 -14.11 -3.24 -6.17
CA GLY A 57 -14.16 -2.46 -7.42
C GLY A 57 -14.68 -1.03 -7.29
N SER A 58 -15.22 -0.48 -8.39
CA SER A 58 -15.79 0.87 -8.45
C SER A 58 -17.22 0.96 -7.91
N ASN A 59 -17.97 -0.13 -7.99
CA ASN A 59 -19.33 -0.23 -7.45
C ASN A 59 -19.25 -0.89 -6.07
N ASN A 60 -19.05 -0.06 -5.05
CA ASN A 60 -18.90 -0.52 -3.67
C ASN A 60 -20.25 -0.47 -2.95
N ASN A 61 -20.82 -1.64 -2.66
CA ASN A 61 -22.00 -1.74 -1.80
C ASN A 61 -21.53 -1.72 -0.34
N ALA A 62 -22.05 -0.79 0.46
CA ALA A 62 -21.73 -0.72 1.88
C ALA A 62 -22.17 -2.01 2.59
N CYS A 63 -21.37 -2.46 3.56
CA CYS A 63 -21.78 -3.55 4.42
C CYS A 63 -22.86 -3.11 5.41
N GLU A 64 -23.71 -4.06 5.81
CA GLU A 64 -24.42 -3.95 7.08
C GLU A 64 -23.39 -4.07 8.22
N THR A 65 -23.39 -3.10 9.14
CA THR A 65 -22.40 -3.02 10.23
C THR A 65 -23.05 -2.65 11.55
N ILE A 66 -22.52 -3.23 12.63
CA ILE A 66 -22.76 -2.78 14.00
C ILE A 66 -21.39 -2.55 14.63
N ILE A 67 -21.11 -1.31 15.02
CA ILE A 67 -19.79 -0.91 15.56
C ILE A 67 -19.97 -0.51 17.02
N ASP A 68 -19.36 -1.27 17.91
CA ASP A 68 -19.08 -0.85 19.28
C ASP A 68 -17.76 -0.09 19.28
N TRP A 69 -17.81 1.21 19.54
CA TRP A 69 -16.65 2.10 19.49
C TRP A 69 -15.77 2.01 20.74
N GLY A 70 -16.15 1.23 21.75
CA GLY A 70 -15.37 1.01 22.97
C GLY A 70 -15.45 2.15 23.98
N ASP A 71 -16.26 3.18 23.74
CA ASP A 71 -16.57 4.27 24.68
C ASP A 71 -18.01 4.23 25.22
N GLY A 72 -18.73 3.13 24.95
CA GLY A 72 -20.14 2.95 25.26
C GLY A 72 -21.09 3.31 24.12
N THR A 73 -20.58 3.92 23.04
CA THR A 73 -21.36 4.20 21.83
C THR A 73 -21.41 2.95 20.94
N ILE A 74 -22.62 2.58 20.53
CA ILE A 74 -22.86 1.55 19.52
C ILE A 74 -23.63 2.19 18.37
N ASP A 75 -23.11 2.07 17.16
CA ASP A 75 -23.70 2.60 15.94
C ASP A 75 -24.04 1.47 14.96
N GLU A 76 -25.22 1.54 14.36
CA GLU A 76 -25.62 0.66 13.25
C GLU A 76 -25.47 1.41 11.93
N ASN A 77 -24.74 0.84 10.97
CA ASN A 77 -24.51 1.39 9.64
C ASN A 77 -23.93 2.82 9.61
N LYS A 78 -23.32 3.26 10.72
CA LYS A 78 -22.60 4.51 10.84
C LYS A 78 -21.14 4.22 11.15
N ASN A 79 -20.29 4.63 10.22
CA ASN A 79 -18.90 4.22 10.14
C ASN A 79 -17.88 5.30 10.53
N THR A 80 -18.37 6.39 11.10
CA THR A 80 -17.57 7.53 11.55
C THR A 80 -17.90 7.84 13.00
N HIS A 81 -16.87 8.01 13.82
CA HIS A 81 -17.01 8.36 15.24
C HIS A 81 -16.00 9.40 15.71
N TYR A 82 -16.42 10.19 16.70
CA TYR A 82 -15.61 11.20 17.37
C TYR A 82 -15.51 10.87 18.84
N TYR A 83 -14.30 10.54 19.29
CA TYR A 83 -14.04 10.30 20.70
C TYR A 83 -13.96 11.63 21.44
N SER A 84 -14.56 11.69 22.64
CA SER A 84 -14.52 12.92 23.46
C SER A 84 -13.16 13.16 24.13
N HIS A 85 -12.33 12.11 24.24
CA HIS A 85 -11.05 12.16 24.94
C HIS A 85 -9.98 11.39 24.18
N LYS A 86 -8.72 11.73 24.43
CA LYS A 86 -7.59 10.88 24.01
C LYS A 86 -7.58 9.60 24.82
N GLY A 87 -7.12 8.50 24.23
CA GLY A 87 -7.01 7.24 24.92
C GLY A 87 -6.95 6.05 23.99
N THR A 88 -6.91 4.87 24.61
CA THR A 88 -6.93 3.58 23.93
C THR A 88 -8.35 3.02 23.98
N TYR A 89 -8.90 2.63 22.83
CA TYR A 89 -10.26 2.11 22.70
C TYR A 89 -10.27 0.73 22.07
N TYR A 90 -11.14 -0.14 22.57
CA TYR A 90 -11.34 -1.49 22.05
C TYR A 90 -12.62 -1.50 21.23
N VAL A 91 -12.46 -1.56 19.92
CA VAL A 91 -13.56 -1.50 18.96
C VAL A 91 -13.91 -2.90 18.50
N ILE A 92 -15.21 -3.20 18.44
CA ILE A 92 -15.76 -4.41 17.83
C ILE A 92 -16.62 -4.00 16.65
N ILE A 93 -16.26 -4.47 15.45
CA ILE A 93 -17.04 -4.26 14.24
C ILE A 93 -17.67 -5.60 13.87
N LYS A 94 -18.99 -5.70 13.99
CA LYS A 94 -19.75 -6.79 13.39
C LYS A 94 -20.10 -6.41 11.98
N VAL A 95 -19.85 -7.31 11.02
CA VAL A 95 -20.06 -7.06 9.60
C VAL A 95 -20.54 -8.31 8.88
N LYS A 96 -21.37 -8.16 7.84
CA LYS A 96 -21.77 -9.25 6.94
C LYS A 96 -21.07 -9.15 5.58
N GLY A 97 -20.52 -10.26 5.09
CA GLY A 97 -20.06 -10.40 3.71
C GLY A 97 -18.90 -9.48 3.31
N LEU A 98 -18.05 -9.11 4.27
CA LEU A 98 -16.99 -8.13 4.06
C LEU A 98 -15.94 -8.63 3.07
N LYS A 99 -15.74 -7.88 1.98
CA LYS A 99 -14.67 -8.11 0.99
C LYS A 99 -13.62 -7.01 0.99
N LYS A 100 -13.99 -5.80 1.39
CA LYS A 100 -13.07 -4.66 1.43
C LYS A 100 -13.18 -3.89 2.74
N PHE A 101 -12.05 -3.74 3.42
CA PHE A 101 -11.93 -2.96 4.65
C PHE A 101 -10.89 -1.84 4.47
N THR A 102 -11.31 -0.60 4.72
CA THR A 102 -10.42 0.55 4.73
C THR A 102 -10.55 1.31 6.03
N SER A 103 -9.42 1.63 6.65
CA SER A 103 -9.33 2.55 7.78
C SER A 103 -8.13 3.49 7.58
N SER A 104 -8.33 4.75 7.94
CA SER A 104 -7.28 5.76 8.10
C SER A 104 -7.05 6.11 9.57
N THR A 105 -7.62 5.32 10.48
CA THR A 105 -7.52 5.52 11.92
C THR A 105 -6.24 4.89 12.46
N GLN A 106 -5.68 5.45 13.55
CA GLN A 106 -4.52 4.89 14.22
C GLN A 106 -4.87 3.58 14.95
N ILE A 107 -4.90 2.49 14.19
CA ILE A 107 -5.10 1.14 14.71
C ILE A 107 -3.76 0.58 15.18
N SER A 108 -3.65 0.15 16.44
CA SER A 108 -2.45 -0.49 16.99
C SER A 108 -2.50 -2.01 16.91
N VAL A 109 -3.70 -2.59 17.01
CA VAL A 109 -3.96 -4.03 16.88
C VAL A 109 -5.23 -4.23 16.07
N ILE A 110 -5.25 -5.24 15.19
CA ILE A 110 -6.44 -5.66 14.47
C ILE A 110 -6.45 -7.17 14.31
N ASP A 111 -7.60 -7.80 14.56
CA ASP A 111 -7.88 -9.19 14.28
C ASP A 111 -8.89 -9.28 13.13
N LEU A 112 -8.45 -9.87 12.02
CA LEU A 112 -9.21 -10.11 10.79
C LEU A 112 -9.42 -11.61 10.54
N SER A 113 -9.21 -12.46 11.55
CA SER A 113 -9.19 -13.92 11.39
C SER A 113 -10.51 -14.52 10.93
N GLU A 114 -11.63 -13.87 11.26
CA GLU A 114 -12.97 -14.28 10.80
C GLU A 114 -13.29 -13.81 9.37
N ILE A 115 -12.56 -12.81 8.85
CA ILE A 115 -12.82 -12.19 7.53
C ILE A 115 -12.12 -12.94 6.39
N THR A 116 -12.48 -14.21 6.20
CA THR A 116 -11.82 -15.11 5.23
C THR A 116 -12.07 -14.77 3.76
N GLU A 117 -13.13 -14.02 3.47
CA GLU A 117 -13.50 -13.55 2.12
C GLU A 117 -12.89 -12.19 1.74
N LEU A 118 -12.03 -11.62 2.59
CA LEU A 118 -11.39 -10.32 2.36
C LEU A 118 -10.50 -10.35 1.10
N THR A 119 -10.78 -9.46 0.16
CA THR A 119 -10.01 -9.26 -1.08
C THR A 119 -9.19 -7.98 -1.06
N ASP A 120 -9.62 -6.97 -0.31
CA ASP A 120 -9.01 -5.64 -0.32
C ASP A 120 -8.85 -5.10 1.11
N LEU A 121 -7.63 -4.81 1.52
CA LEU A 121 -7.32 -4.28 2.85
C LEU A 121 -6.48 -3.02 2.76
N SER A 122 -6.96 -1.94 3.37
CA SER A 122 -6.22 -0.69 3.52
C SER A 122 -6.21 -0.22 4.97
N LEU A 123 -5.05 -0.27 5.61
CA LEU A 123 -4.81 0.13 7.01
C LEU A 123 -3.75 1.24 7.07
N GLY A 124 -3.95 2.28 6.25
CA GLY A 124 -3.03 3.42 6.17
C GLY A 124 -2.99 4.20 7.49
N TYR A 125 -1.86 4.81 7.81
CA TYR A 125 -1.67 5.64 9.02
C TYR A 125 -1.94 4.93 10.35
N SER A 126 -1.91 3.59 10.34
CA SER A 126 -2.04 2.79 11.55
C SER A 126 -0.72 2.76 12.36
N SER A 127 -0.73 2.24 13.57
CA SER A 127 0.47 2.01 14.39
C SER A 127 0.64 0.51 14.65
N LEU A 128 0.52 -0.28 13.58
CA LEU A 128 0.54 -1.73 13.62
C LEU A 128 1.96 -2.23 13.86
N ASN A 129 2.20 -2.81 15.04
CA ASN A 129 3.45 -3.51 15.31
C ASN A 129 3.51 -4.87 14.59
N SER A 130 2.36 -5.48 14.36
CA SER A 130 2.18 -6.76 13.68
C SER A 130 0.82 -6.81 12.98
N LEU A 131 0.73 -7.55 11.89
CA LEU A 131 -0.52 -7.81 11.17
C LEU A 131 -0.54 -9.27 10.71
N ASP A 132 -1.46 -10.07 11.27
CA ASP A 132 -1.66 -11.46 10.84
C ASP A 132 -2.73 -11.51 9.75
N LEU A 133 -2.31 -11.91 8.54
CA LEU A 133 -3.18 -12.10 7.37
C LEU A 133 -3.26 -13.56 6.93
N SER A 134 -2.88 -14.50 7.80
CA SER A 134 -2.79 -15.94 7.47
C SER A 134 -4.13 -16.57 7.09
N LYS A 135 -5.25 -15.98 7.52
CA LYS A 135 -6.62 -16.40 7.21
C LYS A 135 -7.22 -15.68 5.99
N ASN A 136 -6.68 -14.53 5.63
CA ASN A 136 -7.18 -13.69 4.52
C ASN A 136 -6.53 -14.12 3.20
N VAL A 137 -6.63 -15.41 2.86
CA VAL A 137 -5.92 -16.02 1.72
C VAL A 137 -6.39 -15.52 0.35
N LYS A 138 -7.59 -14.92 0.30
CA LYS A 138 -8.20 -14.33 -0.91
C LYS A 138 -7.76 -12.89 -1.18
N LEU A 139 -6.84 -12.34 -0.39
CA LEU A 139 -6.40 -10.96 -0.51
C LEU A 139 -5.71 -10.70 -1.85
N ILE A 140 -6.25 -9.73 -2.60
CA ILE A 140 -5.78 -9.27 -3.91
C ILE A 140 -5.01 -7.96 -3.74
N THR A 141 -5.52 -7.04 -2.91
CA THR A 141 -4.89 -5.74 -2.65
C THR A 141 -4.60 -5.55 -1.17
N LEU A 142 -3.38 -5.12 -0.87
CA LEU A 142 -2.96 -4.79 0.50
C LEU A 142 -2.24 -3.46 0.53
N SER A 143 -2.73 -2.55 1.37
CA SER A 143 -2.11 -1.26 1.62
C SER A 143 -1.95 -1.02 3.12
N CYS A 144 -0.71 -0.99 3.59
CA CYS A 144 -0.34 -0.68 4.97
C CYS A 144 0.75 0.39 4.98
N TYR A 145 0.45 1.55 4.38
CA TYR A 145 1.38 2.66 4.30
C TYR A 145 1.35 3.52 5.56
N ASN A 146 2.51 4.04 5.97
CA ASN A 146 2.65 4.78 7.23
C ASN A 146 2.13 3.99 8.45
N SER A 147 2.36 2.67 8.50
CA SER A 147 1.75 1.79 9.51
C SER A 147 2.71 1.36 10.64
N SER A 148 3.95 1.87 10.64
CA SER A 148 5.03 1.48 11.57
C SER A 148 5.37 -0.02 11.56
N ILE A 149 5.07 -0.73 10.48
CA ILE A 149 5.33 -2.16 10.34
C ILE A 149 6.84 -2.43 10.28
N ASN A 150 7.33 -3.35 11.10
CA ASN A 150 8.73 -3.80 11.07
C ASN A 150 8.91 -5.12 10.28
N SER A 151 7.86 -5.93 10.20
CA SER A 151 7.83 -7.21 9.48
C SER A 151 6.40 -7.55 9.07
N ILE A 152 6.24 -8.21 7.93
CA ILE A 152 4.94 -8.66 7.44
C ILE A 152 5.10 -10.04 6.81
N ASN A 153 4.20 -10.97 7.17
CA ASN A 153 4.19 -12.32 6.62
C ASN A 153 3.06 -12.43 5.59
N LEU A 154 3.44 -12.56 4.32
CA LEU A 154 2.51 -12.63 3.18
C LEU A 154 2.51 -14.01 2.49
N LYS A 155 3.07 -15.04 3.15
CA LYS A 155 3.23 -16.37 2.59
C LYS A 155 1.90 -17.01 2.15
N SER A 156 0.83 -16.78 2.91
CA SER A 156 -0.50 -17.34 2.63
C SER A 156 -1.32 -16.52 1.62
N ASN A 157 -0.90 -15.29 1.31
CA ASN A 157 -1.65 -14.36 0.45
C ASN A 157 -1.21 -14.52 -1.02
N THR A 158 -1.34 -15.73 -1.57
CA THR A 158 -0.84 -16.08 -2.91
C THR A 158 -1.60 -15.40 -4.05
N GLU A 159 -2.80 -14.88 -3.76
CA GLU A 159 -3.63 -14.13 -4.69
C GLU A 159 -3.24 -12.65 -4.82
N LEU A 160 -2.28 -12.18 -4.01
CA LEU A 160 -1.91 -10.78 -3.96
C LEU A 160 -1.40 -10.27 -5.32
N ASN A 161 -2.08 -9.24 -5.82
CA ASN A 161 -1.79 -8.58 -7.08
C ASN A 161 -1.14 -7.21 -6.87
N GLU A 162 -1.58 -6.47 -5.84
CA GLU A 162 -1.07 -5.16 -5.50
C GLU A 162 -0.66 -5.07 -4.03
N LEU A 163 0.56 -4.58 -3.77
CA LEU A 163 1.10 -4.38 -2.44
C LEU A 163 1.67 -2.98 -2.26
N SER A 164 1.23 -2.29 -1.21
CA SER A 164 1.81 -1.04 -0.74
C SER A 164 2.18 -1.14 0.74
N VAL A 165 3.48 -1.09 1.03
CA VAL A 165 4.05 -1.06 2.40
C VAL A 165 5.00 0.13 2.55
N GLN A 166 4.70 1.23 1.87
CA GLN A 166 5.54 2.42 1.87
C GLN A 166 5.54 3.16 3.23
N ASN A 167 6.62 3.88 3.51
CA ASN A 167 6.81 4.68 4.71
C ASN A 167 6.76 3.89 6.03
N ASN A 168 7.13 2.61 6.01
CA ASN A 168 7.31 1.80 7.20
C ASN A 168 8.79 1.82 7.59
N LYS A 169 9.20 2.89 8.28
CA LYS A 169 10.60 3.21 8.59
C LYS A 169 11.37 2.13 9.36
N GLN A 170 10.75 1.04 9.80
CA GLN A 170 11.40 -0.08 10.48
C GLN A 170 11.43 -1.37 9.66
N LEU A 171 10.82 -1.38 8.46
CA LEU A 171 10.79 -2.55 7.58
C LEU A 171 12.15 -2.74 6.92
N THR A 172 12.85 -3.81 7.30
CA THR A 172 14.22 -4.13 6.86
C THR A 172 14.29 -5.28 5.87
N SER A 173 13.24 -6.10 5.79
CA SER A 173 13.13 -7.22 4.85
C SER A 173 11.69 -7.36 4.36
N LEU A 174 11.52 -7.93 3.17
CA LEU A 174 10.23 -8.20 2.56
C LEU A 174 10.33 -9.46 1.69
N ASP A 175 9.72 -10.56 2.12
CA ASP A 175 9.66 -11.81 1.36
C ASP A 175 8.38 -11.87 0.53
N LEU A 176 8.54 -11.85 -0.80
CA LEU A 176 7.46 -11.93 -1.79
C LEU A 176 7.52 -13.19 -2.65
N SER A 177 8.29 -14.20 -2.22
CA SER A 177 8.55 -15.42 -2.99
C SER A 177 7.29 -16.23 -3.31
N ASN A 178 6.23 -16.09 -2.52
CA ASN A 178 4.95 -16.77 -2.71
C ASN A 178 3.91 -15.91 -3.47
N ASN A 179 4.15 -14.61 -3.62
CA ASN A 179 3.20 -13.66 -4.23
C ASN A 179 3.45 -13.55 -5.75
N THR A 180 3.40 -14.69 -6.45
CA THR A 180 3.74 -14.81 -7.88
C THR A 180 2.79 -14.08 -8.84
N LYS A 181 1.61 -13.65 -8.34
CA LYS A 181 0.61 -12.87 -9.08
C LYS A 181 0.79 -11.35 -8.98
N LEU A 182 1.79 -10.89 -8.23
CA LEU A 182 2.03 -9.47 -7.99
C LEU A 182 2.37 -8.74 -9.30
N THR A 183 1.61 -7.68 -9.61
CA THR A 183 1.82 -6.79 -10.76
C THR A 183 2.29 -5.40 -10.31
N ARG A 184 1.92 -4.96 -9.10
CA ARG A 184 2.28 -3.65 -8.57
C ARG A 184 2.85 -3.75 -7.16
N LEU A 185 4.03 -3.18 -6.96
CA LEU A 185 4.71 -3.12 -5.67
C LEU A 185 5.15 -1.69 -5.36
N SER A 186 4.72 -1.16 -4.21
CA SER A 186 5.31 0.01 -3.57
C SER A 186 5.87 -0.38 -2.21
N CYS A 187 7.19 -0.29 -2.07
CA CYS A 187 7.94 -0.48 -0.82
C CYS A 187 8.88 0.71 -0.55
N ARG A 188 8.48 1.90 -1.05
CA ARG A 188 9.23 3.14 -0.92
C ARG A 188 9.39 3.58 0.54
N ASN A 189 10.50 4.25 0.85
CA ASN A 189 10.78 4.87 2.16
C ASN A 189 10.73 3.86 3.31
N ASN A 190 11.53 2.80 3.15
CA ASN A 190 11.76 1.75 4.14
C ASN A 190 13.27 1.62 4.41
N GLN A 191 13.70 0.56 5.10
CA GLN A 191 15.12 0.27 5.35
C GLN A 191 15.59 -1.01 4.66
N LEU A 192 15.03 -1.33 3.48
CA LEU A 192 15.39 -2.55 2.76
C LEU A 192 16.84 -2.47 2.27
N THR A 193 17.62 -3.50 2.56
CA THR A 193 19.01 -3.65 2.07
C THR A 193 19.11 -4.60 0.88
N SER A 194 18.12 -5.48 0.72
CA SER A 194 17.94 -6.38 -0.41
C SER A 194 16.45 -6.51 -0.76
N LEU A 195 16.15 -6.79 -2.03
CA LEU A 195 14.80 -7.06 -2.51
C LEU A 195 14.87 -8.11 -3.62
N ASP A 196 14.41 -9.33 -3.33
CA ASP A 196 14.34 -10.41 -4.31
C ASP A 196 12.96 -10.43 -4.98
N LEU A 197 12.93 -10.18 -6.29
CA LEU A 197 11.73 -10.17 -7.12
C LEU A 197 11.74 -11.26 -8.20
N SER A 198 12.63 -12.25 -8.09
CA SER A 198 12.85 -13.31 -9.08
C SER A 198 11.62 -14.18 -9.33
N LYS A 199 10.67 -14.22 -8.38
CA LYS A 199 9.39 -14.94 -8.47
C LYS A 199 8.23 -14.08 -8.95
N ASN A 200 8.37 -12.75 -8.92
CA ASN A 200 7.31 -11.80 -9.26
C ASN A 200 7.38 -11.43 -10.76
N ILE A 201 7.37 -12.44 -11.62
CA ILE A 201 7.61 -12.29 -13.08
C ILE A 201 6.54 -11.46 -13.81
N LYS A 202 5.37 -11.25 -13.18
CA LYS A 202 4.26 -10.44 -13.70
C LYS A 202 4.33 -8.97 -13.30
N LEU A 203 5.38 -8.55 -12.59
CA LEU A 203 5.51 -7.18 -12.08
C LEU A 203 5.60 -6.18 -13.25
N THR A 204 4.68 -5.22 -13.28
CA THR A 204 4.62 -4.14 -14.27
C THR A 204 5.03 -2.79 -13.67
N SER A 205 4.83 -2.60 -12.37
CA SER A 205 5.19 -1.37 -11.66
C SER A 205 5.92 -1.65 -10.35
N LEU A 206 7.11 -1.08 -10.20
CA LEU A 206 7.93 -1.15 -8.99
C LEU A 206 8.30 0.25 -8.50
N ASP A 207 7.94 0.58 -7.26
CA ASP A 207 8.51 1.68 -6.50
C ASP A 207 9.23 1.14 -5.25
N CYS A 208 10.55 1.19 -5.29
CA CYS A 208 11.45 0.81 -4.20
C CYS A 208 12.37 1.98 -3.80
N ALA A 209 11.97 3.21 -4.13
CA ALA A 209 12.76 4.39 -3.83
C ALA A 209 12.96 4.61 -2.32
N SER A 210 13.99 5.38 -1.94
CA SER A 210 14.29 5.71 -0.55
C SER A 210 14.46 4.45 0.31
N ASN A 211 15.37 3.58 -0.10
CA ASN A 211 15.78 2.38 0.64
C ASN A 211 17.31 2.37 0.77
N GLN A 212 17.91 1.24 1.10
CA GLN A 212 19.36 1.06 1.23
C GLN A 212 19.88 -0.03 0.27
N LEU A 213 19.21 -0.22 -0.87
CA LEU A 213 19.55 -1.28 -1.83
C LEU A 213 20.92 -1.00 -2.47
N GLY A 214 21.85 -1.95 -2.33
CA GLY A 214 23.16 -1.91 -3.02
C GLY A 214 23.14 -2.53 -4.43
N SER A 215 22.16 -3.39 -4.69
CA SER A 215 21.93 -4.06 -5.97
C SER A 215 20.44 -4.32 -6.17
N LEU A 216 20.00 -4.39 -7.41
CA LEU A 216 18.62 -4.72 -7.78
C LEU A 216 18.64 -5.54 -9.08
N ASP A 217 18.29 -6.82 -8.98
CA ASP A 217 18.17 -7.72 -10.15
C ASP A 217 16.71 -7.74 -10.64
N LEU A 218 16.50 -7.25 -11.86
CA LEU A 218 15.20 -7.22 -12.52
C LEU A 218 15.16 -8.07 -13.79
N THR A 219 16.12 -8.97 -13.99
CA THR A 219 16.27 -9.77 -15.21
C THR A 219 15.09 -10.71 -15.47
N LYS A 220 14.30 -11.02 -14.43
CA LYS A 220 13.08 -11.84 -14.51
C LYS A 220 11.79 -11.02 -14.66
N ASN A 221 11.82 -9.73 -14.38
CA ASN A 221 10.65 -8.85 -14.40
C ASN A 221 10.48 -8.21 -15.79
N VAL A 222 10.37 -9.04 -16.82
CA VAL A 222 10.37 -8.62 -18.24
C VAL A 222 9.13 -7.80 -18.63
N GLU A 223 8.08 -7.84 -17.81
CA GLU A 223 6.84 -7.09 -17.99
C GLU A 223 6.88 -5.67 -17.39
N LEU A 224 8.01 -5.27 -16.79
CA LEU A 224 8.13 -3.99 -16.08
C LEU A 224 8.02 -2.80 -17.05
N THR A 225 7.04 -1.92 -16.79
CA THR A 225 6.81 -0.69 -17.54
C THR A 225 7.20 0.56 -16.76
N SER A 226 7.17 0.50 -15.43
CA SER A 226 7.54 1.61 -14.54
C SER A 226 8.47 1.17 -13.43
N LEU A 227 9.62 1.83 -13.31
CA LEU A 227 10.62 1.60 -12.26
C LEU A 227 10.97 2.91 -11.56
N SER A 228 10.78 2.92 -10.24
CA SER A 228 11.34 3.92 -9.33
C SER A 228 12.25 3.22 -8.33
N CYS A 229 13.55 3.48 -8.42
CA CYS A 229 14.58 2.97 -7.53
C CYS A 229 15.50 4.09 -7.01
N SER A 230 15.02 5.33 -7.03
CA SER A 230 15.78 6.50 -6.60
C SER A 230 16.09 6.51 -5.10
N ILE A 231 17.11 7.25 -4.69
CA ILE A 231 17.53 7.35 -3.27
C ILE A 231 17.83 5.94 -2.72
N ASN A 232 18.83 5.30 -3.33
CA ASN A 232 19.37 4.00 -2.92
C ASN A 232 20.90 4.06 -2.98
N LYS A 233 21.57 2.90 -2.94
CA LYS A 233 23.03 2.76 -3.01
C LYS A 233 23.44 1.91 -4.23
N LEU A 234 22.65 1.92 -5.30
CA LEU A 234 22.88 1.08 -6.48
C LEU A 234 24.15 1.54 -7.20
N THR A 235 25.08 0.62 -7.43
CA THR A 235 26.33 0.87 -8.17
C THR A 235 26.23 0.49 -9.64
N SER A 236 25.30 -0.40 -9.98
CA SER A 236 24.97 -0.83 -11.33
C SER A 236 23.47 -1.11 -11.43
N LEU A 237 22.91 -0.95 -12.63
CA LEU A 237 21.52 -1.28 -12.93
C LEU A 237 21.42 -1.83 -14.35
N ASP A 238 21.19 -3.14 -14.49
CA ASP A 238 20.96 -3.79 -15.78
C ASP A 238 19.47 -3.83 -16.10
N LEU A 239 19.06 -3.10 -17.14
CA LEU A 239 17.69 -3.05 -17.62
C LEU A 239 17.53 -3.66 -19.02
N SER A 240 18.51 -4.45 -19.47
CA SER A 240 18.56 -5.03 -20.82
C SER A 240 17.41 -5.99 -21.13
N LYS A 241 16.74 -6.52 -20.09
CA LYS A 241 15.57 -7.40 -20.18
C LYS A 241 14.24 -6.69 -20.01
N ASN A 242 14.23 -5.45 -19.52
CA ASN A 242 13.01 -4.67 -19.24
C ASN A 242 12.66 -3.80 -20.46
N THR A 243 12.48 -4.42 -21.62
CA THR A 243 12.31 -3.71 -22.91
C THR A 243 11.01 -2.91 -23.01
N LYS A 244 10.03 -3.22 -22.16
CA LYS A 244 8.73 -2.53 -22.05
C LYS A 244 8.77 -1.31 -21.13
N LEU A 245 9.94 -0.96 -20.58
CA LEU A 245 10.08 0.14 -19.64
C LEU A 245 9.81 1.49 -20.32
N THR A 246 8.81 2.21 -19.84
CA THR A 246 8.41 3.54 -20.33
C THR A 246 8.83 4.65 -19.38
N SER A 247 8.95 4.36 -18.09
CA SER A 247 9.33 5.31 -17.05
C SER A 247 10.39 4.74 -16.12
N LEU A 248 11.51 5.46 -16.00
CA LEU A 248 12.62 5.13 -15.12
C LEU A 248 12.98 6.32 -14.23
N ASN A 249 12.96 6.11 -12.92
CA ASN A 249 13.59 7.00 -11.95
C ASN A 249 14.68 6.23 -11.18
N CYS A 250 15.94 6.52 -11.50
CA CYS A 250 17.12 5.99 -10.84
C CYS A 250 18.00 7.09 -10.21
N ALA A 251 17.44 8.28 -10.00
CA ALA A 251 18.15 9.42 -9.42
C ALA A 251 18.68 9.11 -8.00
N ILE A 252 19.72 9.82 -7.57
CA ILE A 252 20.30 9.71 -6.21
C ILE A 252 20.71 8.26 -5.92
N ASN A 253 21.71 7.79 -6.66
CA ASN A 253 22.34 6.47 -6.54
C ASN A 253 23.86 6.59 -6.75
N GLN A 254 24.55 5.48 -6.95
CA GLN A 254 25.99 5.41 -7.19
C GLN A 254 26.30 4.85 -8.59
N LEU A 255 25.41 5.07 -9.57
CA LEU A 255 25.57 4.55 -10.92
C LEU A 255 26.70 5.29 -11.64
N GLY A 256 27.75 4.56 -12.02
CA GLY A 256 28.83 5.10 -12.85
C GLY A 256 28.49 5.18 -14.34
N SER A 257 27.55 4.35 -14.79
CA SER A 257 27.07 4.28 -16.17
C SER A 257 25.66 3.72 -16.20
N LEU A 258 24.92 4.00 -17.27
CA LEU A 258 23.59 3.45 -17.51
C LEU A 258 23.41 3.24 -19.01
N ASP A 259 23.09 2.00 -19.41
CA ASP A 259 22.83 1.63 -20.80
C ASP A 259 21.32 1.39 -20.98
N LEU A 260 20.70 2.20 -21.85
CA LEU A 260 19.28 2.13 -22.16
C LEU A 260 19.01 1.69 -23.61
N THR A 261 20.01 1.14 -24.31
CA THR A 261 19.89 0.72 -25.73
C THR A 261 18.78 -0.30 -25.99
N LYS A 262 18.33 -1.03 -24.96
CA LYS A 262 17.23 -2.02 -25.04
C LYS A 262 15.88 -1.47 -24.60
N ASN A 263 15.84 -0.31 -23.96
CA ASN A 263 14.62 0.29 -23.41
C ASN A 263 14.00 1.24 -24.44
N THR A 264 13.64 0.69 -25.61
CA THR A 264 13.20 1.47 -26.78
C THR A 264 11.86 2.17 -26.60
N GLU A 265 11.07 1.78 -25.59
CA GLU A 265 9.78 2.38 -25.23
C GLU A 265 9.91 3.50 -24.18
N LEU A 266 11.13 3.82 -23.73
CA LEU A 266 11.34 4.78 -22.65
C LEU A 266 10.95 6.21 -23.08
N ILE A 267 10.10 6.84 -22.27
CA ILE A 267 9.66 8.23 -22.44
C ILE A 267 9.96 9.11 -21.23
N ARG A 268 10.27 8.54 -20.06
CA ARG A 268 10.64 9.33 -18.88
C ARG A 268 11.90 8.77 -18.25
N LEU A 269 12.90 9.63 -18.08
CA LEU A 269 14.13 9.31 -17.37
C LEU A 269 14.44 10.39 -16.32
N GLU A 270 14.58 9.96 -15.07
CA GLU A 270 15.17 10.74 -13.99
C GLU A 270 16.44 10.03 -13.53
N CYS A 271 17.61 10.65 -13.77
CA CYS A 271 18.92 10.03 -13.50
C CYS A 271 19.90 10.95 -12.75
N GLU A 272 19.39 12.07 -12.23
CA GLU A 272 20.14 13.07 -11.47
C GLU A 272 20.89 12.48 -10.27
N GLU A 273 21.90 13.19 -9.79
CA GLU A 273 22.65 12.80 -8.58
C GLU A 273 23.22 11.36 -8.63
N ASN A 274 23.78 10.99 -9.78
CA ASN A 274 24.63 9.81 -9.95
C ASN A 274 26.07 10.25 -10.28
N PRO A 275 27.10 9.48 -9.90
CA PRO A 275 28.51 9.80 -10.14
C PRO A 275 28.94 9.54 -11.60
N PHE A 276 28.13 9.98 -12.57
CA PHE A 276 28.49 9.90 -13.98
C PHE A 276 29.69 10.80 -14.30
N THR A 277 30.51 10.33 -15.25
CA THR A 277 31.53 11.12 -15.95
C THR A 277 30.97 11.69 -17.26
N GLN A 278 31.67 12.64 -17.88
CA GLN A 278 31.28 13.15 -19.21
C GLN A 278 31.15 12.04 -20.25
N GLU A 279 32.08 11.09 -20.26
CA GLU A 279 32.07 9.95 -21.18
C GLU A 279 30.80 9.10 -21.00
N THR A 280 30.48 8.78 -19.75
CA THR A 280 29.33 7.92 -19.42
C THR A 280 28.00 8.62 -19.59
N VAL A 281 27.92 9.95 -19.37
CA VAL A 281 26.72 10.72 -19.73
C VAL A 281 26.53 10.74 -21.23
N ASN A 282 27.58 11.01 -22.02
CA ASN A 282 27.48 10.98 -23.48
C ASN A 282 27.02 9.59 -23.96
N ALA A 283 27.54 8.50 -23.38
CA ALA A 283 27.10 7.14 -23.69
C ALA A 283 25.61 6.93 -23.33
N LEU A 284 25.19 7.38 -22.14
CA LEU A 284 23.79 7.34 -21.70
C LEU A 284 22.87 8.09 -22.69
N LEU A 285 23.19 9.34 -23.03
CA LEU A 285 22.38 10.16 -23.95
C LEU A 285 22.31 9.52 -25.34
N ASN A 286 23.40 8.92 -25.82
CA ASN A 286 23.41 8.17 -27.08
C ASN A 286 22.53 6.92 -27.02
N SER A 287 22.43 6.26 -25.87
CA SER A 287 21.61 5.07 -25.66
C SER A 287 20.09 5.35 -25.62
N LEU A 288 19.68 6.61 -25.42
CA LEU A 288 18.27 7.00 -25.39
C LEU A 288 17.57 6.69 -26.74
N PRO A 289 16.31 6.22 -26.73
CA PRO A 289 15.52 6.09 -27.95
C PRO A 289 15.15 7.46 -28.54
N MET A 290 14.62 7.47 -29.77
CA MET A 290 14.01 8.68 -30.32
C MET A 290 12.82 9.10 -29.45
N GLY A 291 12.77 10.38 -29.13
CA GLY A 291 11.71 11.00 -28.36
C GLY A 291 10.35 10.85 -29.05
N GLN A 292 9.31 10.69 -28.26
CA GLN A 292 7.93 10.61 -28.75
C GLN A 292 7.31 12.00 -28.81
N TYR A 293 6.39 12.19 -29.76
CA TYR A 293 5.68 13.46 -29.97
C TYR A 293 4.16 13.23 -29.99
N TYR A 294 3.42 14.19 -29.43
CA TYR A 294 1.98 14.28 -29.57
C TYR A 294 1.60 15.70 -29.96
N ASN A 295 0.92 15.86 -31.11
CA ASN A 295 0.57 17.16 -31.69
C ASN A 295 1.76 18.14 -31.77
N GLY A 296 2.93 17.65 -32.15
CA GLY A 296 4.16 18.44 -32.26
C GLY A 296 4.85 18.77 -30.92
N VAL A 297 4.30 18.32 -29.79
CA VAL A 297 4.88 18.53 -28.47
C VAL A 297 5.68 17.30 -28.03
N PRO A 298 6.97 17.45 -27.65
CA PRO A 298 7.75 16.37 -27.06
C PRO A 298 7.06 15.79 -25.82
N GLN A 299 6.87 14.47 -25.83
CA GLN A 299 6.34 13.69 -24.70
C GLN A 299 7.46 13.04 -23.89
N SER A 300 8.60 12.78 -24.52
CA SER A 300 9.76 12.25 -23.82
C SER A 300 10.43 13.32 -22.96
N ILE A 301 10.71 13.00 -21.70
CA ILE A 301 11.26 13.93 -20.70
C ILE A 301 12.46 13.34 -19.96
N LEU A 302 13.53 14.12 -19.93
CA LEU A 302 14.78 13.81 -19.25
C LEU A 302 15.00 14.81 -18.11
N PHE A 303 15.16 14.30 -16.89
CA PHE A 303 15.68 15.06 -15.75
C PHE A 303 17.13 14.67 -15.51
N ILE A 304 18.00 15.66 -15.61
CA ILE A 304 19.46 15.50 -15.52
C ILE A 304 20.08 16.82 -15.03
N SER A 305 21.19 16.73 -14.29
CA SER A 305 21.87 17.91 -13.73
C SER A 305 22.26 18.92 -14.81
N ASP A 306 22.11 20.20 -14.48
CA ASP A 306 22.41 21.37 -15.32
C ASP A 306 23.85 21.45 -15.88
N LYS A 307 24.80 20.75 -15.28
CA LYS A 307 26.21 20.78 -15.68
C LYS A 307 26.54 20.01 -16.96
N TRP A 308 25.60 19.22 -17.50
CA TRP A 308 25.86 18.36 -18.66
C TRP A 308 25.39 18.99 -19.96
N ASP A 309 26.14 18.76 -21.04
CA ASP A 309 25.68 19.03 -22.40
C ASP A 309 24.60 18.02 -22.80
N THR A 310 23.39 18.52 -23.04
CA THR A 310 22.20 17.71 -23.35
C THR A 310 21.79 17.78 -24.82
N SER A 311 22.61 18.37 -25.70
CA SER A 311 22.31 18.53 -27.13
C SER A 311 21.92 17.21 -27.79
N ILE A 312 22.59 16.10 -27.43
CA ILE A 312 22.29 14.75 -27.94
C ILE A 312 20.84 14.34 -27.61
N ALA A 313 20.35 14.62 -26.40
CA ALA A 313 19.00 14.26 -26.01
C ALA A 313 17.95 15.13 -26.74
N GLU A 314 18.23 16.42 -26.88
CA GLU A 314 17.36 17.39 -27.55
C GLU A 314 17.25 17.09 -29.05
N GLU A 315 18.36 16.76 -29.72
CA GLU A 315 18.38 16.31 -31.13
C GLU A 315 17.58 15.01 -31.33
N LYS A 316 17.59 14.13 -30.33
CA LYS A 316 16.76 12.93 -30.30
C LYS A 316 15.28 13.24 -29.99
N GLY A 317 14.91 14.47 -29.68
CA GLY A 317 13.53 14.89 -29.42
C GLY A 317 13.07 14.79 -27.97
N TRP A 318 13.98 14.73 -27.01
CA TRP A 318 13.66 14.76 -25.58
C TRP A 318 13.52 16.20 -25.07
N ARG A 319 12.50 16.46 -24.26
CA ARG A 319 12.46 17.66 -23.43
C ARG A 319 13.37 17.46 -22.22
N VAL A 320 14.31 18.37 -22.02
CA VAL A 320 15.25 18.31 -20.90
C VAL A 320 14.79 19.29 -19.83
N GLU A 321 14.65 18.81 -18.60
CA GLU A 321 14.43 19.64 -17.41
C GLU A 321 15.69 19.54 -16.55
N GLN A 322 16.40 20.65 -16.40
CA GLN A 322 17.62 20.70 -15.59
C GLN A 322 17.30 21.19 -14.17
N ARG A 323 17.85 20.51 -13.17
CA ARG A 323 17.77 20.88 -11.75
C ARG A 323 19.13 20.81 -11.08
#